data_AF-A0A733L914-F1
#
_entry.id   AF-A0A733L914-F1
#
_cell.length_a   1.000
_cell.length_b   1.000
_cell.length_c   1.000
_cell.angle_alpha   90.00
_cell.angle_beta   90.00
_cell.angle_gamma   90.00
#
_symmetry.space_group_name_H-M   'P 1'
#
loop_
_entity.id
_entity.type
_entity.pdbx_description
1 polymer ?
#
loop_
_entity_poly.entity_id
_entity_poly.type
_entity_poly.pdbx_seq_one_letter_code
_entity_poly.pdbx_strand_id
1 'polypeptide(L)'
;SGGSHHAAMVVYQSVRDGLEYKREAVIKQLSIDPGTVEILDKNYYSFIFQIKTLNKETRIYTSEYEFTDALKDFGQNRHTILKPVNYVSNIKLVFIPKDALKTNSETFRNWFHSAISCGKIISLPDYLKNPAHYHTLHYSHEVDSITLGDPSRKFKLKGDS
;
A
#
# COMPACT_ATOMS: atom_id res chain seq x y z
N SER A 1 -14.90 -18.90 -26.25
CA SER A 1 -13.53 -18.32 -26.32
C SER A 1 -13.47 -16.95 -27.02
N GLY A 2 -14.57 -16.18 -27.14
CA GLY A 2 -14.58 -14.89 -27.88
C GLY A 2 -14.49 -13.60 -27.06
N GLY A 3 -14.55 -13.68 -25.72
CA GLY A 3 -14.67 -12.48 -24.87
C GLY A 3 -13.44 -11.60 -24.82
N SER A 4 -12.24 -12.18 -24.81
CA SER A 4 -10.97 -11.43 -24.72
C SER A 4 -10.64 -10.68 -26.02
N HIS A 5 -10.84 -11.31 -27.18
CA HIS A 5 -10.63 -10.68 -28.48
C HIS A 5 -11.62 -9.54 -28.73
N HIS A 6 -12.89 -9.75 -28.36
CA HIS A 6 -13.92 -8.71 -28.45
C HIS A 6 -13.61 -7.53 -27.51
N ALA A 7 -13.17 -7.79 -26.28
CA ALA A 7 -12.78 -6.75 -25.34
C ALA A 7 -11.58 -5.91 -25.84
N ALA A 8 -10.57 -6.55 -26.42
CA ALA A 8 -9.42 -5.84 -26.98
C ALA A 8 -9.78 -4.99 -28.20
N MET A 9 -10.67 -5.48 -29.06
CA MET A 9 -11.18 -4.71 -30.20
C MET A 9 -11.96 -3.48 -29.73
N VAL A 10 -12.84 -3.63 -28.74
CA VAL A 10 -13.59 -2.52 -28.15
C VAL A 10 -12.66 -1.49 -27.52
N VAL A 11 -11.63 -1.93 -26.78
CA VAL A 11 -10.64 -1.01 -26.18
C VAL A 11 -9.81 -0.30 -27.25
N TYR A 12 -9.37 -0.99 -28.31
CA TYR A 12 -8.66 -0.35 -29.42
C TYR A 12 -9.51 0.72 -30.10
N GLN A 13 -10.80 0.44 -30.35
CA GLN A 13 -11.74 1.41 -30.91
C GLN A 13 -11.91 2.61 -29.98
N SER A 14 -12.07 2.39 -28.67
CA SER A 14 -12.15 3.46 -27.68
C SER A 14 -10.91 4.34 -27.66
N VAL A 15 -9.71 3.77 -27.73
CA VAL A 15 -8.45 4.55 -27.78
C VAL A 15 -8.35 5.33 -29.09
N ARG A 16 -8.63 4.70 -30.24
CA ARG A 16 -8.59 5.35 -31.57
C ARG A 16 -9.56 6.53 -31.66
N ASP A 17 -10.74 6.37 -31.08
CA ASP A 17 -11.83 7.35 -31.18
C ASP A 17 -11.80 8.38 -30.03
N GLY A 18 -10.78 8.35 -29.16
CA GLY A 18 -10.61 9.29 -28.05
C GLY A 18 -11.68 9.16 -26.96
N LEU A 19 -12.27 7.98 -26.80
CA LEU A 19 -13.29 7.71 -25.79
C LEU A 19 -12.63 7.53 -24.41
N GLU A 20 -12.86 8.48 -23.51
CA GLU A 20 -12.45 8.34 -22.11
C GLU A 20 -13.29 7.27 -21.40
N TYR A 21 -12.62 6.19 -20.98
CA TYR A 21 -13.22 5.22 -20.07
C TYR A 21 -12.96 5.64 -18.63
N LYS A 22 -13.95 6.30 -18.01
CA LYS A 22 -13.91 6.64 -16.59
C LYS A 22 -14.75 5.65 -15.79
N ARG A 23 -14.10 4.81 -14.98
CA ARG A 23 -14.79 3.94 -14.01
C ARG A 23 -14.73 4.57 -12.64
N GLU A 24 -15.87 5.07 -12.17
CA GLU A 24 -16.00 5.61 -10.81
C GLU A 24 -16.48 4.51 -9.86
N ALA A 25 -15.75 4.29 -8.77
CA ALA A 25 -16.15 3.39 -7.71
C ALA A 25 -16.62 4.22 -6.51
N VAL A 26 -17.91 4.08 -6.17
CA VAL A 26 -18.48 4.69 -4.96
C VAL A 26 -18.47 3.67 -3.83
N ILE A 27 -17.78 3.98 -2.73
CA ILE A 27 -17.80 3.15 -1.52
C ILE A 27 -19.20 3.26 -0.91
N LYS A 28 -20.02 2.21 -1.06
CA LYS A 28 -21.39 2.18 -0.51
C LYS A 28 -21.45 1.86 0.96
N GLN A 29 -20.50 1.05 1.43
CA GLN A 29 -20.42 0.62 2.82
C GLN A 29 -18.98 0.32 3.17
N LEU A 30 -18.56 0.82 4.33
CA LEU A 30 -17.32 0.47 4.98
C LEU A 30 -17.69 -0.07 6.36
N SER A 31 -17.23 -1.27 6.67
CA SER A 31 -17.42 -1.87 8.00
C SER A 31 -16.07 -2.31 8.52
N ILE A 32 -15.69 -1.77 9.66
CA ILE A 32 -14.50 -2.15 10.42
C ILE A 32 -14.97 -2.46 11.83
N ASP A 33 -14.51 -3.58 12.39
CA ASP A 33 -14.82 -3.93 13.77
C ASP A 33 -14.06 -2.97 14.71
N PRO A 34 -14.76 -2.08 15.45
CA PRO A 34 -14.12 -1.13 16.33
C PRO A 34 -13.34 -1.82 17.46
N GLY A 35 -13.81 -2.98 17.93
CA GLY A 35 -13.14 -3.74 18.99
C GLY A 35 -11.74 -4.19 18.56
N THR A 36 -11.59 -4.69 17.33
CA THR A 36 -10.29 -5.02 16.75
C THR A 36 -9.36 -3.81 16.65
N VAL A 37 -9.90 -2.63 16.31
CA VAL A 37 -9.08 -1.40 16.24
C VAL A 37 -8.62 -0.95 17.62
N GLU A 38 -9.46 -1.07 18.65
CA GLU A 38 -9.08 -0.78 20.03
C GLU A 38 -8.01 -1.74 20.55
N ILE A 39 -8.13 -3.04 20.26
CA ILE A 39 -7.12 -4.04 20.63
C ILE A 39 -5.78 -3.71 19.96
N LEU A 40 -5.82 -3.33 18.67
CA LEU A 40 -4.64 -2.92 17.92
C LEU A 40 -3.97 -1.69 18.57
N ASP A 41 -4.74 -0.65 18.85
CA ASP A 41 -4.25 0.59 19.47
C ASP A 41 -3.74 0.36 20.90
N LYS A 42 -4.36 -0.53 21.66
CA LYS A 42 -3.92 -0.88 23.01
C LYS A 42 -2.55 -1.58 23.01
N ASN A 43 -2.38 -2.56 22.13
CA ASN A 43 -1.25 -3.49 22.20
C ASN A 43 -0.07 -3.10 21.30
N TYR A 44 -0.29 -2.28 20.28
CA TYR A 44 0.72 -1.96 19.29
C TYR A 44 0.83 -0.46 19.02
N TYR A 45 2.05 0.00 18.76
CA TYR A 45 2.26 1.15 17.89
C TYR A 45 2.18 0.65 16.45
N SER A 46 1.12 1.01 15.74
CA SER A 46 0.87 0.55 14.38
C SER A 46 0.61 1.70 13.42
N PHE A 47 1.25 1.65 12.26
CA PHE A 47 1.24 2.78 11.34
C PHE A 47 1.63 2.38 9.92
N ILE A 48 1.25 3.24 8.96
CA ILE A 48 1.55 3.13 7.54
C ILE A 48 2.69 4.11 7.23
N PHE A 49 3.68 3.63 6.49
CA PHE A 49 4.80 4.43 6.00
C PHE A 49 4.93 4.27 4.49
N GLN A 50 5.09 5.38 3.77
CA GLN A 50 5.34 5.36 2.33
C GLN A 50 6.83 5.47 2.05
N ILE A 51 7.37 4.50 1.33
CA ILE A 51 8.76 4.53 0.88
C ILE A 51 8.86 5.55 -0.26
N LYS A 52 9.52 6.66 0.03
CA LYS A 52 9.98 7.65 -0.94
C LYS A 52 11.42 7.35 -1.34
N THR A 53 11.71 7.43 -2.63
CA THR A 53 13.09 7.41 -3.16
C THR A 53 13.69 8.79 -2.94
N LEU A 54 14.71 8.91 -2.09
CA LEU A 54 15.27 10.21 -1.71
C LEU A 54 16.16 10.81 -2.81
N ASN A 55 16.73 9.98 -3.70
CA ASN A 55 17.60 10.44 -4.78
C ASN A 55 17.42 9.59 -6.05
N LYS A 56 17.22 10.22 -7.21
CA LYS A 56 17.15 9.51 -8.50
C LYS A 56 18.53 9.00 -8.97
N GLU A 57 19.61 9.61 -8.48
CA GLU A 57 20.99 9.33 -8.95
C GLU A 57 21.66 8.18 -8.19
N THR A 58 21.38 8.00 -6.90
CA THR A 58 21.90 6.90 -6.09
C THR A 58 20.74 6.02 -5.63
N ARG A 59 20.43 4.99 -6.43
CA ARG A 59 19.34 4.00 -6.21
C ARG A 59 19.43 3.20 -4.89
N ILE A 60 20.39 3.50 -4.02
CA ILE A 60 20.75 2.69 -2.87
C ILE A 60 20.12 3.24 -1.57
N TYR A 61 19.86 4.55 -1.48
CA TYR A 61 19.34 5.15 -0.25
C TYR A 61 17.85 5.48 -0.37
N THR A 62 17.01 4.58 0.13
CA THR A 62 15.57 4.79 0.24
C THR A 62 15.22 5.22 1.66
N SER A 63 14.12 5.93 1.80
CA SER A 63 13.54 6.21 3.12
C SER A 63 13.17 4.93 3.90
N GLU A 64 13.15 3.75 3.27
CA GLU A 64 13.06 2.45 3.94
C GLU A 64 14.30 2.15 4.78
N TYR A 65 15.51 2.53 4.32
CA TYR A 65 16.74 2.33 5.09
C TYR A 65 16.78 3.22 6.33
N GLU A 66 16.56 4.54 6.17
CA GLU A 66 16.46 5.47 7.31
C GLU A 66 15.43 5.01 8.32
N PHE A 67 14.28 4.54 7.83
CA PHE A 67 13.18 4.11 8.65
C PHE A 67 13.47 2.79 9.38
N THR A 68 14.04 1.80 8.68
CA THR A 68 14.40 0.51 9.29
C THR A 68 15.53 0.70 10.30
N ASP A 69 16.47 1.60 10.05
CA ASP A 69 17.55 1.92 10.98
C ASP A 69 17.02 2.62 12.22
N ALA A 70 16.14 3.63 12.06
CA ALA A 70 15.43 4.25 13.18
C ALA A 70 14.65 3.22 14.01
N LEU A 71 13.99 2.23 13.38
CA LEU A 71 13.28 1.17 14.11
C LEU A 71 14.19 0.23 14.91
N LYS A 72 15.43 0.00 14.46
CA LYS A 72 16.41 -0.82 15.20
C LYS A 72 16.79 -0.17 16.53
N ASP A 73 16.85 1.16 16.57
CA ASP A 73 17.20 1.92 17.78
C ASP A 73 16.11 1.89 18.85
N PHE A 74 14.86 1.60 18.48
CA PHE A 74 13.71 1.64 19.38
C PHE A 74 13.26 0.26 19.92
N GLY A 75 13.51 -0.82 19.18
CA GLY A 75 12.93 -2.14 19.47
C GLY A 75 13.92 -3.20 19.94
N GLN A 76 13.45 -4.20 20.69
CA GLN A 76 14.17 -5.47 20.90
C GLN A 76 14.25 -6.36 19.64
N ASN A 77 14.26 -5.78 18.42
CA ASN A 77 14.05 -6.49 17.15
C ASN A 77 12.70 -7.25 17.04
N ARG A 78 11.69 -6.89 17.86
CA ARG A 78 10.34 -7.49 17.80
C ARG A 78 9.37 -6.52 17.14
N HIS A 79 9.51 -6.34 15.83
CA HIS A 79 8.54 -5.59 15.03
C HIS A 79 8.15 -6.42 13.80
N THR A 80 6.94 -6.20 13.30
CA THR A 80 6.44 -6.84 12.09
C THR A 80 6.22 -5.80 11.02
N ILE A 81 6.74 -6.05 9.83
CA ILE A 81 6.54 -5.19 8.65
C ILE A 81 5.80 -6.00 7.59
N LEU A 82 4.62 -5.51 7.19
CA LEU A 82 3.84 -6.09 6.10
C LEU A 82 3.95 -5.21 4.85
N LYS A 83 4.06 -5.86 3.70
CA LYS A 83 4.04 -5.21 2.38
C LYS A 83 2.73 -5.57 1.68
N PRO A 84 1.89 -4.59 1.31
CA PRO A 84 0.73 -4.86 0.47
C PRO A 84 1.14 -5.39 -0.89
N VAL A 85 0.46 -6.44 -1.37
CA VAL A 85 0.81 -7.11 -2.64
C VAL A 85 0.30 -6.33 -3.85
N ASN A 86 -0.89 -5.72 -3.76
CA ASN A 86 -1.59 -5.08 -4.88
C ASN A 86 -1.91 -3.61 -4.59
N TYR A 87 -0.94 -2.86 -4.06
CA TYR A 87 -1.11 -1.43 -3.81
C TYR A 87 -0.18 -0.64 -4.74
N VAL A 88 -0.73 0.38 -5.42
CA VAL A 88 0.00 1.20 -6.40
C VAL A 88 1.17 1.93 -5.73
N SER A 89 0.96 2.41 -4.51
CA SER A 89 2.00 3.08 -3.73
C SER A 89 2.90 2.09 -2.99
N ASN A 90 4.20 2.37 -2.95
CA ASN A 90 5.17 1.58 -2.19
C ASN A 90 5.05 1.88 -0.69
N ILE A 91 4.05 1.29 -0.03
CA ILE A 91 3.79 1.47 1.40
C ILE A 91 4.19 0.22 2.20
N LYS A 92 4.45 0.43 3.49
CA LYS A 92 4.68 -0.61 4.49
C LYS A 92 3.74 -0.37 5.67
N LEU A 93 3.22 -1.45 6.21
CA LEU A 93 2.51 -1.45 7.49
C LEU A 93 3.46 -1.96 8.56
N VAL A 94 3.58 -1.24 9.65
CA VAL A 94 4.51 -1.55 10.74
C VAL A 94 3.73 -1.78 12.01
N PHE A 95 4.12 -2.80 12.77
CA PHE A 95 3.53 -3.17 14.05
C PHE A 95 4.64 -3.38 15.07
N ILE A 96 4.60 -2.60 16.15
CA ILE A 96 5.54 -2.69 17.26
C ILE A 96 4.74 -2.96 18.53
N PRO A 97 4.85 -4.14 19.15
CA PRO A 97 4.24 -4.42 20.44
C PRO A 97 4.72 -3.39 21.47
N LYS A 98 3.80 -2.77 22.22
CA LYS A 98 4.15 -1.72 23.18
C LYS A 98 5.04 -2.25 24.32
N ASP A 99 4.87 -3.51 24.67
CA ASP A 99 5.67 -4.25 25.66
C ASP A 99 7.09 -4.59 25.17
N ALA A 100 7.36 -4.49 23.86
CA ALA A 100 8.65 -4.81 23.26
C ALA A 100 9.57 -3.59 23.04
N LEU A 101 9.16 -2.39 23.49
CA LEU A 101 9.99 -1.20 23.43
C LEU A 101 11.15 -1.29 24.42
N LYS A 102 12.38 -1.09 23.89
CA LYS A 102 13.64 -1.23 24.64
C LYS A 102 14.04 0.10 25.29
N THR A 103 13.75 1.19 24.60
CA THR A 103 14.07 2.58 24.96
C THR A 103 13.03 3.13 25.95
N ASN A 104 13.34 4.25 26.60
CA ASN A 104 12.34 5.01 27.35
C ASN A 104 11.09 5.20 26.46
N SER A 105 9.98 4.60 26.87
CA SER A 105 8.69 4.62 26.16
C SER A 105 8.27 6.03 25.75
N GLU A 106 8.69 7.04 26.52
CA GLU A 106 8.43 8.45 26.25
C GLU A 106 9.15 8.98 25.02
N THR A 107 10.44 8.63 24.82
CA THR A 107 11.20 9.06 23.64
C THR A 107 10.58 8.53 22.35
N PHE A 108 10.23 7.24 22.34
CA PHE A 108 9.57 6.63 21.20
C PHE A 108 8.18 7.25 20.96
N ARG A 109 7.39 7.42 22.02
CA ARG A 109 6.06 8.05 21.92
C ARG A 109 6.16 9.45 21.33
N ASN A 110 7.12 10.26 21.76
CA ASN A 110 7.35 11.61 21.25
C ASN A 110 7.75 11.59 19.78
N TRP A 111 8.65 10.68 19.38
CA TRP A 111 9.00 10.48 17.98
C TRP A 111 7.76 10.07 17.16
N PHE A 112 6.96 9.12 17.65
CA PHE A 112 5.80 8.59 16.95
C PHE A 112 4.76 9.68 16.68
N HIS A 113 4.39 10.46 17.70
CA HIS A 113 3.46 11.58 17.53
C HIS A 113 4.04 12.68 16.62
N SER A 114 5.35 12.97 16.72
CA SER A 114 6.00 13.95 15.83
C SER A 114 6.05 13.47 14.38
N ALA A 115 6.25 12.17 14.15
CA ALA A 115 6.25 11.59 12.81
C ALA A 115 4.84 11.63 12.18
N ILE A 116 3.79 11.44 12.98
CA ILE A 116 2.40 11.62 12.55
C ILE A 116 2.13 13.09 12.21
N SER A 117 2.44 14.03 13.12
CA SER A 117 2.15 15.46 12.90
C SER A 117 2.88 16.04 11.70
N CYS A 118 4.10 15.58 11.43
CA CYS A 118 4.87 15.95 10.24
C CYS A 118 4.45 15.20 8.96
N GLY A 119 3.43 14.35 9.00
CA GLY A 119 2.95 13.59 7.83
C GLY A 119 3.96 12.57 7.27
N LYS A 120 4.94 12.14 8.09
CA LYS A 120 5.92 11.11 7.70
C LYS A 120 5.32 9.71 7.76
N ILE A 121 4.43 9.48 8.73
CA ILE A 121 3.70 8.24 8.92
C ILE A 121 2.21 8.54 9.13
N ILE A 122 1.36 7.56 8.85
CA ILE A 122 -0.07 7.61 9.13
C ILE A 122 -0.38 6.61 10.25
N SER A 123 -1.06 7.04 11.30
CA SER A 123 -1.54 6.14 12.35
C SER A 123 -2.52 5.12 11.76
N LEU A 124 -2.24 3.83 11.91
CA LEU A 124 -3.10 2.78 11.35
C LEU A 124 -4.48 2.75 12.05
N PRO A 125 -4.57 2.84 13.39
CA PRO A 125 -5.87 2.92 14.06
C PRO A 125 -6.71 4.13 13.62
N ASP A 126 -6.08 5.30 13.45
CA ASP A 126 -6.79 6.49 12.99
C ASP A 126 -7.26 6.35 11.54
N TYR A 127 -6.39 5.82 10.67
CA TYR A 127 -6.75 5.50 9.29
C TYR A 127 -7.93 4.54 9.19
N LEU A 128 -7.98 3.51 10.05
CA LEU A 128 -9.09 2.55 10.07
C LEU A 128 -10.38 3.17 10.62
N LYS A 129 -10.31 4.09 11.59
CA LYS A 129 -11.49 4.80 12.11
C LYS A 129 -12.01 5.84 11.12
N ASN A 130 -11.11 6.53 10.41
CA ASN A 130 -11.41 7.71 9.61
C ASN A 130 -10.84 7.64 8.18
N PRO A 131 -11.07 6.56 7.40
CA PRO A 131 -10.40 6.40 6.11
C PRO A 131 -10.77 7.47 5.08
N ALA A 132 -11.96 8.07 5.18
CA ALA A 132 -12.37 9.17 4.30
C ALA A 132 -11.46 10.40 4.39
N HIS A 133 -10.76 10.61 5.52
CA HIS A 133 -9.77 11.66 5.66
C HIS A 133 -8.55 11.45 4.76
N TYR A 134 -8.22 10.19 4.48
CA TYR A 134 -7.02 9.79 3.76
C TYR A 134 -7.29 9.49 2.27
N HIS A 135 -8.53 9.12 1.92
CA HIS A 135 -8.95 8.83 0.55
C HIS A 135 -9.72 9.99 -0.07
N THR A 136 -9.02 11.10 -0.30
CA THR A 136 -9.61 12.32 -0.89
C THR A 136 -9.65 12.29 -2.42
N LEU A 137 -8.88 11.39 -3.05
CA LEU A 137 -8.86 11.19 -4.49
C LEU A 137 -9.73 10.01 -4.89
N HIS A 138 -10.45 10.18 -5.99
CA HIS A 138 -11.32 9.16 -6.55
C HIS A 138 -10.43 8.11 -7.20
N TYR A 139 -10.82 6.84 -7.03
CA TYR A 139 -10.16 5.76 -7.71
C TYR A 139 -10.41 5.87 -9.21
N SER A 140 -9.37 6.26 -9.96
CA SER A 140 -9.39 6.31 -11.42
C SER A 140 -8.60 5.15 -11.98
N HIS A 141 -9.23 4.39 -12.87
CA HIS A 141 -8.55 3.43 -13.73
C HIS A 141 -8.50 3.98 -15.14
N GLU A 142 -7.30 4.32 -15.60
CA GLU A 142 -7.04 4.52 -17.02
C GLU A 142 -6.62 3.19 -17.62
N VAL A 143 -7.28 2.79 -18.70
CA VAL A 143 -6.90 1.59 -19.47
C VAL A 143 -5.73 2.00 -20.36
N ASP A 144 -4.50 1.80 -19.88
CA ASP A 144 -3.29 2.12 -20.66
C ASP A 144 -3.07 1.10 -21.80
N SER A 145 -3.23 -0.20 -21.50
CA SER A 145 -3.21 -1.24 -22.53
C SER A 145 -3.86 -2.54 -22.07
N ILE A 146 -4.44 -3.29 -23.01
CA ILE A 146 -4.78 -4.72 -22.83
C ILE A 146 -3.83 -5.53 -23.71
N THR A 147 -2.94 -6.29 -23.08
CA THR A 147 -2.13 -7.28 -23.81
C THR A 147 -2.99 -8.50 -24.10
N LEU A 148 -3.43 -8.66 -25.35
CA LEU A 148 -3.87 -9.96 -25.83
C LEU A 148 -2.64 -10.87 -25.86
N GLY A 149 -2.61 -11.89 -25.00
CA GLY A 149 -1.62 -12.96 -25.15
C GLY A 149 -1.69 -13.55 -26.56
N ASP A 150 -0.55 -13.97 -27.11
CA ASP A 150 -0.49 -14.61 -28.43
C ASP A 150 -1.48 -15.80 -28.48
N PRO A 151 -2.50 -15.76 -29.36
CA PRO A 151 -3.45 -16.86 -29.49
C PRO A 151 -2.80 -18.17 -29.97
N SER A 152 -1.57 -18.09 -30.50
CA SER A 152 -0.74 -19.19 -30.97
C SER A 152 0.19 -19.74 -29.90
N ARG A 153 0.18 -19.16 -28.68
CA ARG A 153 1.06 -19.58 -27.60
C ARG A 153 0.69 -21.00 -27.16
N LYS A 154 1.42 -21.99 -27.69
CA LYS A 154 1.42 -23.35 -27.16
C LYS A 154 1.88 -23.23 -25.70
N PHE A 155 0.97 -23.45 -24.75
CA PHE A 155 1.37 -23.67 -23.38
C PHE A 155 2.27 -24.90 -23.38
N LYS A 156 3.58 -24.72 -23.17
CA LYS A 156 4.44 -25.86 -22.80
C LYS A 156 3.88 -26.36 -21.47
N LEU A 157 3.19 -27.49 -21.51
CA LEU A 157 2.86 -28.22 -20.30
C LEU A 157 4.19 -28.64 -19.67
N LYS A 158 4.29 -28.53 -18.35
CA LYS A 158 5.45 -28.98 -17.58
C LYS A 158 5.62 -30.48 -17.85
N GLY A 159 6.52 -30.85 -18.76
CA GLY A 159 6.70 -32.24 -19.21
C GLY A 159 7.00 -32.41 -20.70
N ASP A 160 6.76 -31.41 -21.55
CA ASP A 160 7.15 -31.50 -22.96
C ASP A 160 8.63 -31.13 -23.11
N SER A 161 9.42 -32.14 -23.46
CA SER A 161 10.88 -32.11 -23.61
C SER A 161 11.37 -31.02 -24.56
#